data_AF-A0A942PTK5-F1
#
_entry.id   AF-A0A942PTK5-F1
#
_cell.length_a   1.000
_cell.length_b   1.000
_cell.length_c   1.000
_cell.angle_alpha   90.00
_cell.angle_beta   90.00
_cell.angle_gamma   90.00
#
_symmetry.space_group_name_H-M   'P 1'
#
loop_
_entity.id
_entity.type
_entity.pdbx_description
1 polymer ?
#
loop_
_entity_poly.entity_id
_entity_poly.type
_entity_poly.pdbx_seq_one_letter_code
_entity_poly.pdbx_strand_id
1 'polypeptide(L)'
;MRDYGNMPVMTWEGSKNSVVKARAQIMHGEPLIMEMGADFGIGVDAKACGCRIIDEGKRLLGCEPRCTLSQLAGANGQPALAIVGEAAAQAGLLVDLDLVRPRIIIYD
;
A
#
# COMPACT_ATOMS: atom_id res chain seq x y z
N MET A 1 17.48 0.55 5.95
CA MET A 1 16.10 0.17 6.27
C MET A 1 15.41 1.45 6.73
N ARG A 2 14.38 1.94 6.01
CA ARG A 2 13.67 3.19 6.40
C ARG A 2 13.02 2.96 7.76
N ASP A 3 13.13 3.93 8.66
CA ASP A 3 12.43 3.90 9.94
C ASP A 3 10.99 4.38 9.72
N TYR A 4 10.04 3.46 9.85
CA TYR A 4 8.63 3.72 9.67
C TYR A 4 7.95 4.22 10.97
N GLY A 5 8.70 4.35 12.08
CA GLY A 5 8.15 4.63 13.41
C GLY A 5 7.44 5.98 13.57
N ASN A 6 7.74 6.97 12.71
CA ASN A 6 7.13 8.30 12.75
C ASN A 6 6.03 8.51 11.69
N MET A 7 5.71 7.49 10.89
CA MET A 7 4.66 7.64 9.88
C MET A 7 3.28 7.46 10.51
N PRO A 8 2.27 8.23 10.08
CA PRO A 8 0.91 8.02 10.51
C PRO A 8 0.45 6.61 10.11
N VAL A 9 -0.21 5.95 11.07
CA VAL A 9 -0.74 4.60 10.91
C VAL A 9 -2.25 4.68 10.89
N MET A 10 -2.88 4.02 9.92
CA MET A 10 -4.32 3.83 9.89
C MET A 10 -4.69 2.37 9.71
N THR A 11 -5.71 1.92 10.44
CA THR A 11 -6.34 0.62 10.17
C THR A 11 -7.22 0.73 8.93
N TRP A 12 -7.06 -0.19 7.99
CA TRP A 12 -7.84 -0.23 6.77
C TRP A 12 -9.09 -1.07 6.94
N GLU A 13 -10.26 -0.45 6.82
CA GLU A 13 -11.56 -1.11 6.92
C GLU A 13 -12.26 -1.31 5.57
N GLY A 14 -11.66 -0.83 4.47
CA GLY A 14 -12.31 -0.79 3.15
C GLY A 14 -13.52 0.14 3.06
N SER A 15 -13.80 0.90 4.13
CA SER A 15 -14.93 1.84 4.20
C SER A 15 -14.67 3.10 3.38
N LYS A 16 -15.74 3.81 2.99
CA LYS A 16 -15.63 5.11 2.29
C LYS A 16 -14.78 6.11 3.07
N ASN A 17 -14.86 6.07 4.41
CA ASN A 17 -14.05 6.92 5.28
C ASN A 17 -12.55 6.58 5.20
N SER A 18 -12.21 5.30 5.13
CA SER A 18 -10.82 4.84 4.95
C SER A 18 -10.22 5.39 3.66
N VAL A 19 -10.97 5.33 2.55
CA VAL A 19 -10.54 5.88 1.26
C VAL A 19 -10.30 7.39 1.34
N VAL A 20 -11.23 8.14 1.97
CA VAL A 20 -11.11 9.60 2.10
C VAL A 20 -9.87 9.97 2.91
N LYS A 21 -9.61 9.29 4.04
CA LYS A 21 -8.43 9.52 4.86
C LYS A 21 -7.13 9.22 4.11
N ALA A 22 -7.04 8.06 3.47
CA ALA A 22 -5.86 7.66 2.72
C ALA A 22 -5.57 8.63 1.57
N ARG A 23 -6.60 9.02 0.81
CA ARG A 23 -6.44 10.02 -0.26
C ARG A 23 -6.02 11.38 0.27
N ALA A 24 -6.58 11.84 1.38
CA ALA A 24 -6.19 13.13 1.95
C ALA A 24 -4.69 13.15 2.28
N GLN A 25 -4.19 12.11 2.96
CA GLN A 25 -2.76 11.96 3.28
C GLN A 25 -1.89 11.97 2.01
N ILE A 26 -2.24 11.15 1.02
CA ILE A 26 -1.53 11.08 -0.26
C ILE A 26 -1.49 12.43 -0.99
N MET A 27 -2.62 13.14 -1.05
CA MET A 27 -2.71 14.44 -1.73
C MET A 27 -1.93 15.54 -1.00
N HIS A 28 -1.69 15.39 0.30
CA HIS A 28 -0.81 16.25 1.07
C HIS A 28 0.67 15.84 0.99
N GLY A 29 1.00 14.77 0.25
CA GLY A 29 2.36 14.23 0.14
C GLY A 29 2.86 13.60 1.44
N GLU A 30 1.96 13.25 2.35
CA GLU A 30 2.31 12.66 3.64
C GLU A 30 2.46 11.13 3.49
N PRO A 31 3.55 10.53 4.02
CA PRO A 31 3.69 9.09 4.02
C PRO A 31 2.63 8.47 4.94
N LEU A 32 2.16 7.26 4.63
CA LEU A 32 1.08 6.61 5.34
C LEU A 32 1.32 5.10 5.43
N ILE A 33 1.08 4.54 6.61
CA ILE A 33 1.02 3.09 6.82
C ILE A 33 -0.44 2.69 6.96
N MET A 34 -0.91 1.82 6.06
CA MET A 34 -2.20 1.15 6.18
C MET A 34 -1.98 -0.24 6.76
N GLU A 35 -2.49 -0.46 7.97
CA GLU A 35 -2.55 -1.79 8.58
C GLU A 35 -3.79 -2.53 8.07
N MET A 36 -3.54 -3.69 7.48
CA MET A 36 -4.57 -4.54 6.91
C MET A 36 -5.00 -5.58 7.94
N GLY A 37 -6.24 -6.06 7.82
CA GLY A 37 -6.74 -7.16 8.65
C GLY A 37 -5.94 -8.45 8.44
N ALA A 38 -6.00 -9.36 9.43
CA ALA A 38 -5.26 -10.63 9.39
C ALA A 38 -5.60 -11.51 8.17
N ASP A 39 -6.82 -11.40 7.66
CA ASP A 39 -7.29 -12.18 6.49
C ASP A 39 -6.89 -11.55 5.15
N PHE A 40 -6.16 -10.43 5.16
CA PHE A 40 -5.78 -9.73 3.93
C PHE A 40 -4.62 -10.43 3.21
N GLY A 41 -4.85 -10.84 1.97
CA GLY A 41 -3.82 -11.42 1.11
C GLY A 41 -2.93 -10.36 0.47
N ILE A 42 -1.61 -10.45 0.71
CA ILE A 42 -0.59 -9.53 0.16
C ILE A 42 0.10 -10.10 -1.11
N GLY A 43 -0.55 -11.05 -1.78
CA GLY A 43 -0.03 -11.61 -3.03
C GLY A 43 -0.03 -10.57 -4.16
N VAL A 44 1.16 -10.18 -4.62
CA VAL A 44 1.33 -9.38 -5.84
C VAL A 44 2.44 -9.96 -6.70
N ASP A 45 2.30 -9.82 -8.02
CA ASP A 45 3.40 -10.08 -8.94
C ASP A 45 4.43 -8.94 -8.82
N ALA A 46 5.43 -9.18 -7.98
CA ALA A 46 6.50 -8.22 -7.69
C ALA A 46 7.23 -7.76 -8.96
N LYS A 47 7.43 -8.66 -9.94
CA LYS A 47 8.14 -8.32 -11.18
C LYS A 47 7.27 -7.47 -12.08
N ALA A 48 5.98 -7.80 -12.21
CA ALA A 48 5.05 -7.02 -13.02
C ALA A 48 4.86 -5.60 -12.49
N CYS A 49 4.85 -5.42 -11.16
CA CYS A 49 4.69 -4.11 -10.52
C CYS A 49 6.00 -3.39 -10.16
N GLY A 50 7.15 -3.85 -10.69
CA GLY A 50 8.44 -3.18 -10.49
C GLY A 50 8.99 -3.21 -9.06
N CYS A 51 8.43 -4.05 -8.19
CA CYS A 51 8.86 -4.19 -6.81
C CYS A 51 10.24 -4.86 -6.71
N ARG A 52 11.01 -4.47 -5.71
CA ARG A 52 12.20 -5.21 -5.27
C ARG A 52 11.85 -6.15 -4.13
N ILE A 53 12.16 -7.42 -4.30
CA ILE A 53 11.95 -8.44 -3.26
C ILE A 53 13.14 -8.39 -2.29
N ILE A 54 12.88 -8.24 -0.99
CA ILE A 54 13.91 -8.27 0.06
C ILE A 54 13.50 -9.21 1.20
N ASP A 55 14.40 -9.38 2.18
CA ASP A 55 14.15 -10.17 3.39
C ASP A 55 13.65 -11.59 3.06
N GLU A 56 14.25 -12.23 2.06
CA GLU A 56 13.86 -13.57 1.57
C GLU A 56 12.41 -13.66 1.10
N GLY A 57 11.85 -12.57 0.57
CA GLY A 57 10.46 -12.54 0.12
C GLY A 57 9.47 -12.13 1.18
N LYS A 58 9.92 -11.58 2.31
CA LYS A 58 9.04 -11.08 3.39
C LYS A 58 8.62 -9.63 3.16
N ARG A 59 9.32 -8.88 2.32
CA ARG A 59 8.93 -7.51 1.95
C ARG A 59 9.16 -7.23 0.48
N LEU A 60 8.31 -6.36 -0.05
CA LEU A 60 8.40 -5.83 -1.41
C LEU A 60 8.59 -4.33 -1.30
N LEU A 61 9.64 -3.80 -1.93
CA LEU A 61 9.99 -2.39 -1.83
C LEU A 61 9.88 -1.64 -3.15
N GLY A 62 9.49 -0.37 -3.07
CA GLY A 62 9.48 0.57 -4.20
C GLY A 62 8.58 0.13 -5.34
N CYS A 63 7.45 -0.50 -5.02
CA CYS A 63 6.48 -0.95 -5.98
C CYS A 63 5.74 0.22 -6.65
N GLU A 64 5.35 0.01 -7.91
CA GLU A 64 4.48 0.95 -8.63
C GLU A 64 3.04 0.92 -8.03
N PRO A 65 2.52 2.04 -7.52
CA PRO A 65 1.28 2.04 -6.74
C PRO A 65 0.03 1.55 -7.48
N ARG A 66 -0.15 1.91 -8.76
CA ARG A 66 -1.35 1.57 -9.53
C ARG A 66 -1.44 0.07 -9.74
N CYS A 67 -0.35 -0.56 -10.19
CA CYS A 67 -0.25 -2.00 -10.40
C CYS A 67 -0.46 -2.76 -9.09
N THR A 68 0.31 -2.40 -8.05
CA THR A 68 0.31 -3.13 -6.78
C THR A 68 -1.03 -3.04 -6.08
N LEU A 69 -1.60 -1.85 -5.91
CA LEU A 69 -2.87 -1.70 -5.20
C LEU A 69 -4.06 -2.20 -6.01
N SER A 70 -3.99 -2.22 -7.35
CA SER A 70 -5.02 -2.87 -8.18
C SER A 70 -5.01 -4.39 -8.04
N GLN A 71 -3.83 -5.03 -7.97
CA GLN A 71 -3.75 -6.47 -7.75
C GLN A 71 -4.27 -6.84 -6.34
N LEU A 72 -3.85 -6.10 -5.32
CA LEU A 72 -4.34 -6.28 -3.95
C LEU A 72 -5.85 -6.05 -3.85
N ALA A 73 -6.39 -5.04 -4.53
CA ALA A 73 -7.82 -4.79 -4.61
C ALA A 73 -8.58 -5.99 -5.19
N GLY A 74 -8.10 -6.53 -6.31
CA GLY A 74 -8.72 -7.68 -6.97
C GLY A 74 -8.65 -8.95 -6.12
N ALA A 75 -7.48 -9.26 -5.55
CA ALA A 75 -7.27 -10.45 -4.74
C ALA A 75 -8.11 -10.47 -3.45
N ASN A 76 -8.44 -9.30 -2.90
CA ASN A 76 -9.16 -9.18 -1.63
C ASN A 76 -10.62 -8.73 -1.79
N GLY A 77 -11.11 -8.53 -3.02
CA GLY A 77 -12.45 -7.98 -3.26
C GLY A 77 -12.62 -6.55 -2.70
N GLN A 78 -11.55 -5.76 -2.65
CA GLN A 78 -11.53 -4.42 -2.08
C GLN A 78 -11.21 -3.36 -3.16
N PRO A 79 -12.16 -3.02 -4.06
CA PRO A 79 -11.93 -2.09 -5.16
C PRO A 79 -11.49 -0.69 -4.71
N ALA A 80 -11.81 -0.32 -3.47
CA ALA A 80 -11.37 0.90 -2.81
C ALA A 80 -9.84 1.10 -2.80
N LEU A 81 -9.05 0.02 -2.73
CA LEU A 81 -7.58 0.10 -2.76
C LEU A 81 -7.05 0.56 -4.11
N ALA A 82 -7.71 0.19 -5.23
CA ALA A 82 -7.30 0.64 -6.56
C ALA A 82 -7.43 2.16 -6.70
N ILE A 83 -8.42 2.78 -6.03
CA ILE A 83 -8.58 4.25 -6.00
C ILE A 83 -7.42 4.90 -5.24
N VAL A 84 -6.96 4.28 -4.15
CA VAL A 84 -5.78 4.75 -3.40
C VAL A 84 -4.51 4.62 -4.25
N GLY A 85 -4.35 3.52 -4.99
CA GLY A 85 -3.24 3.33 -5.93
C GLY A 85 -3.19 4.38 -7.02
N GLU A 86 -4.33 4.72 -7.60
CA GLU A 86 -4.42 5.79 -8.59
C GLU A 86 -3.97 7.14 -8.02
N ALA A 87 -4.43 7.48 -6.81
CA ALA A 87 -4.02 8.73 -6.15
C ALA A 87 -2.51 8.75 -5.84
N ALA A 88 -1.96 7.64 -5.34
CA ALA A 88 -0.53 7.53 -5.03
C ALA A 88 0.34 7.64 -6.29
N ALA A 89 -0.07 6.98 -7.38
CA ALA A 89 0.64 7.09 -8.66
C ALA A 89 0.60 8.52 -9.23
N GLN A 90 -0.55 9.21 -9.14
CA GLN A 90 -0.67 10.62 -9.55
C GLN A 90 0.21 11.55 -8.74
N ALA A 91 0.40 11.25 -7.45
CA ALA A 91 1.29 11.99 -6.56
C ALA A 91 2.78 11.61 -6.72
N GLY A 92 3.11 10.63 -7.57
CA GLY A 92 4.48 10.17 -7.79
C GLY A 92 5.05 9.37 -6.62
N LEU A 93 4.19 8.81 -5.76
CA LEU A 93 4.58 8.03 -4.60
C LEU A 93 4.92 6.59 -4.98
N LEU A 94 5.54 5.88 -4.04
CA LEU A 94 5.88 4.46 -4.10
C LEU A 94 5.15 3.69 -3.00
N VAL A 95 5.10 2.36 -3.18
CA VAL A 95 4.50 1.44 -2.21
C VAL A 95 5.52 0.41 -1.74
N ASP A 96 5.63 0.24 -0.42
CA ASP A 96 6.24 -0.94 0.19
C ASP A 96 5.14 -1.85 0.76
N LEU A 97 5.41 -3.16 0.76
CA LEU A 97 4.54 -4.17 1.37
C LEU A 97 5.33 -4.96 2.41
N ASP A 98 4.75 -5.10 3.61
CA ASP A 98 5.21 -6.05 4.62
C ASP A 98 4.27 -7.26 4.61
N LEU A 99 4.80 -8.42 4.22
CA LEU A 99 4.04 -9.67 4.10
C LEU A 99 3.93 -10.41 5.43
N VAL A 100 4.76 -10.09 6.42
CA VAL A 100 4.76 -10.72 7.75
C VAL A 100 3.72 -10.07 8.65
N ARG A 101 3.65 -8.74 8.60
CA ARG A 101 2.58 -7.96 9.25
C ARG A 101 1.83 -7.23 8.16
N PRO A 102 0.61 -7.67 7.80
CA PRO A 102 -0.08 -7.17 6.62
C PRO A 102 -0.17 -5.64 6.58
N ARG A 103 0.77 -4.99 5.88
CA ARG A 103 0.90 -3.54 5.85
C ARG A 103 1.21 -3.08 4.44
N ILE A 104 0.56 -1.99 4.08
CA ILE A 104 0.82 -1.23 2.86
C ILE A 104 1.40 0.11 3.29
N ILE A 105 2.59 0.45 2.82
CA ILE A 105 3.30 1.67 3.20
C ILE A 105 3.42 2.53 1.95
N ILE A 106 2.88 3.74 1.99
CA ILE A 106 2.86 4.68 0.87
C ILE A 106 3.77 5.86 1.23
N TYR A 107 4.67 6.25 0.34
CA TYR A 107 5.70 7.26 0.61
C TYR A 107 6.33 7.81 -0.68
N ASP A 108 7.21 8.82 -0.58
CA ASP A 108 7.95 9.44 -1.70
C ASP A 108 9.25 8.71 -2.15
#